data_AF-A0A9E2UNN3-F1
#
_entry.id   AF-A0A9E2UNN3-F1
#
_cell.length_a   1.000
_cell.length_b   1.000
_cell.length_c   1.000
_cell.angle_alpha   90.00
_cell.angle_beta   90.00
_cell.angle_gamma   90.00
#
_symmetry.space_group_name_H-M   'P 1'
#
loop_
_entity.id
_entity.type
_entity.pdbx_description
1 polymer ?
#
loop_
_entity_poly.entity_id
_entity_poly.type
_entity_poly.pdbx_seq_one_letter_code
_entity_poly.pdbx_strand_id
1 'polypeptide(L)'
;MAMFDIKHLIVLLISIDIFMIITFVYLIRKIRSMPKTERFEEGIRIFESLLSDADQITGCFGEQVKTKYDMIKNINAQLDRRIDSINVLLSRADIILSYNEKKADRADQPAKSILLKQKEIVDLDSKGCDVDEIAHRLLIPKGEVKLIL
;
A
#
# COMPACT_ATOMS: atom_id res chain seq x y z
N MET A 1 -15.92 -40.93 79.50
CA MET A 1 -16.13 -39.61 78.84
C MET A 1 -17.50 -39.62 78.19
N ALA A 2 -18.57 -39.67 79.00
CA ALA A 2 -19.95 -39.82 78.56
C ALA A 2 -20.86 -39.30 79.69
N MET A 3 -21.06 -37.98 79.75
CA MET A 3 -21.80 -37.29 80.81
C MET A 3 -22.41 -35.99 80.25
N PHE A 4 -22.97 -36.03 79.04
CA PHE A 4 -23.90 -35.00 78.58
C PHE A 4 -25.25 -35.66 78.39
N ASP A 5 -26.08 -35.58 79.42
CA ASP A 5 -27.49 -35.95 79.38
C ASP A 5 -28.16 -35.22 78.19
N ILE A 6 -29.09 -35.89 77.50
CA ILE A 6 -29.78 -35.38 76.29
C ILE A 6 -30.37 -33.99 76.53
N LYS A 7 -30.78 -33.73 77.78
CA LYS A 7 -31.26 -32.41 78.23
C LYS A 7 -30.24 -31.29 78.03
N HIS A 8 -28.96 -31.53 78.29
CA HIS A 8 -27.90 -30.53 78.07
C HIS A 8 -27.64 -30.27 76.59
N LEU A 9 -27.76 -31.30 75.74
CA LEU A 9 -27.62 -31.16 74.29
C LEU A 9 -28.74 -30.28 73.71
N ILE A 10 -29.98 -30.48 74.17
CA ILE A 10 -31.15 -29.68 73.74
C ILE A 10 -31.00 -28.23 74.17
N VAL A 11 -30.56 -27.97 75.41
CA VAL A 11 -30.33 -26.60 75.92
C VAL A 11 -29.23 -25.89 75.13
N LEU A 12 -28.15 -26.60 74.78
CA LEU A 12 -27.05 -26.05 73.99
C LEU A 12 -27.50 -25.67 72.57
N LEU A 13 -28.33 -26.51 71.94
CA LEU A 13 -28.86 -26.26 70.60
C LEU A 13 -29.79 -25.03 70.58
N ILE A 14 -30.68 -24.91 71.57
CA ILE A 14 -31.53 -23.72 71.70
C ILE A 14 -30.69 -22.45 71.91
N SER A 15 -29.61 -22.55 72.72
CA SER A 15 -28.71 -21.42 72.95
C SER A 15 -27.99 -20.97 71.67
N ILE A 16 -27.53 -21.91 70.84
CA ILE A 16 -26.85 -21.59 69.58
C ILE A 16 -27.79 -20.93 68.58
N ASP A 17 -29.04 -21.38 68.51
CA ASP A 17 -30.05 -20.82 67.61
C ASP A 17 -30.42 -19.38 68.03
N ILE A 18 -30.60 -19.15 69.33
CA ILE A 18 -30.84 -17.79 69.87
C ILE A 18 -29.66 -16.89 69.56
N PHE A 19 -28.43 -17.36 69.76
CA PHE A 19 -27.22 -16.60 69.43
C PHE A 19 -27.14 -16.29 67.93
N MET A 20 -27.51 -17.23 67.06
CA MET A 20 -27.54 -17.03 65.62
C MET A 20 -28.55 -15.94 65.23
N ILE A 21 -29.76 -15.98 65.79
CA ILE A 21 -30.81 -14.98 65.54
C ILE A 21 -30.35 -13.60 66.02
N ILE A 22 -29.76 -13.48 67.21
CA ILE A 22 -29.26 -12.21 67.74
C ILE A 22 -28.15 -11.66 66.84
N THR A 23 -27.22 -12.50 66.40
CA THR A 23 -26.12 -12.10 65.52
C THR A 23 -26.64 -11.64 64.17
N PHE A 24 -27.64 -12.34 63.63
CA PHE A 24 -28.28 -11.98 62.37
C PHE A 24 -29.01 -10.64 62.45
N VAL A 25 -29.80 -10.43 63.51
CA VAL A 25 -30.48 -9.15 63.76
C VAL A 25 -29.47 -8.02 63.98
N TYR A 26 -28.40 -8.27 64.73
CA TYR A 26 -27.32 -7.31 64.94
C TYR A 26 -26.62 -6.94 63.62
N LEU A 27 -26.31 -7.92 62.77
CA LEU A 27 -25.72 -7.70 61.45
C LEU A 27 -26.65 -6.90 60.54
N ILE A 28 -27.94 -7.23 60.49
CA ILE A 28 -28.92 -6.46 59.71
C ILE A 28 -28.98 -5.02 60.21
N ARG A 29 -29.03 -4.82 61.52
CA ARG A 29 -29.07 -3.48 62.13
C ARG A 29 -27.78 -2.70 61.83
N LYS A 30 -26.61 -3.35 61.92
CA LYS A 30 -25.30 -2.76 61.62
C LYS A 30 -25.15 -2.40 60.14
N ILE A 31 -25.59 -3.26 59.23
CA ILE A 31 -25.57 -3.02 57.78
C ILE A 31 -26.54 -1.89 57.40
N ARG A 32 -27.69 -1.78 58.08
CA ARG A 32 -28.65 -0.68 57.88
C ARG A 32 -28.16 0.64 58.47
N SER A 33 -27.37 0.61 59.54
CA SER A 33 -26.75 1.80 60.14
C SER A 33 -25.45 2.23 59.45
N MET A 34 -24.87 1.41 58.57
CA MET A 34 -23.75 1.84 57.74
C MET A 34 -24.26 2.79 56.64
N PRO A 35 -23.69 3.99 56.47
CA PRO A 35 -24.01 4.87 55.35
C PRO A 35 -23.49 4.22 54.06
N LYS A 36 -24.36 3.43 53.43
CA LYS A 36 -24.09 2.63 52.22
C LYS A 36 -23.93 3.46 50.94
N THR A 37 -24.18 4.76 51.00
CA THR A 37 -24.31 5.60 49.80
C THR A 37 -22.95 6.14 49.35
N GLU A 38 -22.15 6.73 50.23
CA GLU A 38 -20.97 7.50 49.79
C GLU A 38 -19.90 6.65 49.09
N ARG A 39 -19.47 5.52 49.69
CA ARG A 39 -18.42 4.68 49.08
C ARG A 39 -18.88 3.88 47.87
N PHE A 40 -20.16 3.55 47.80
CA PHE A 40 -20.70 2.79 46.67
C PHE A 40 -20.99 3.71 45.49
N GLU A 41 -21.47 4.93 45.75
CA GLU A 41 -21.67 5.99 44.76
C GLU A 41 -20.35 6.48 44.17
N GLU A 42 -19.30 6.61 44.98
CA GLU A 42 -17.94 6.93 44.50
C GLU A 42 -17.38 5.83 43.60
N GLY A 43 -17.60 4.56 43.97
CA GLY A 43 -17.26 3.41 43.11
C GLY A 43 -18.01 3.43 41.78
N ILE A 44 -19.33 3.68 41.81
CA ILE A 44 -20.16 3.78 40.60
C ILE A 44 -19.67 4.91 39.68
N ARG A 45 -19.33 6.08 40.24
CA ARG A 45 -18.80 7.21 39.46
C ARG A 45 -17.50 6.88 38.75
N ILE A 46 -16.59 6.15 39.40
CA ILE A 46 -15.33 5.72 38.77
C ILE A 46 -15.61 4.74 37.62
N PHE A 47 -16.53 3.79 37.82
CA PHE A 47 -16.94 2.87 36.74
C PHE A 47 -17.59 3.60 35.57
N GLU A 48 -18.42 4.61 35.84
CA GLU A 48 -19.06 5.43 34.81
C GLU A 48 -18.03 6.23 34.00
N SER A 49 -17.05 6.83 34.68
CA SER A 49 -15.92 7.51 34.02
C SER A 49 -15.11 6.55 33.14
N LEU A 50 -14.75 5.37 33.66
CA LEU A 50 -13.99 4.38 32.90
C LEU A 50 -14.77 3.85 31.69
N LEU A 51 -16.08 3.67 31.83
CA LEU A 51 -16.93 3.25 30.72
C LEU A 51 -17.04 4.35 29.64
N SER A 52 -17.19 5.61 30.06
CA SER A 52 -17.17 6.77 29.16
C SER A 52 -15.84 6.90 28.42
N ASP A 53 -14.72 6.75 29.13
CA ASP A 53 -13.39 6.80 28.54
C ASP A 53 -13.18 5.64 27.56
N ALA A 54 -13.65 4.43 27.89
CA ALA A 54 -13.59 3.28 27.01
C ALA A 54 -14.43 3.46 25.73
N ASP A 55 -15.61 4.08 25.85
CA ASP A 55 -16.48 4.37 24.71
C ASP A 55 -15.85 5.43 23.79
N GLN A 56 -15.24 6.46 24.38
CA GLN A 56 -14.49 7.48 23.64
C GLN A 56 -13.27 6.89 22.91
N ILE A 57 -12.50 6.03 23.57
CA ILE A 57 -11.35 5.34 22.95
C ILE A 57 -11.82 4.44 21.81
N THR A 58 -12.93 3.74 21.97
CA THR A 58 -13.50 2.86 20.93
C THR A 58 -13.94 3.67 19.71
N GLY A 59 -14.59 4.83 19.93
CA GLY A 59 -14.95 5.75 18.85
C GLY A 59 -13.73 6.27 18.09
N CYS A 60 -12.71 6.74 18.82
CA CYS A 60 -11.47 7.24 18.21
C CYS A 60 -10.69 6.14 17.48
N PHE A 61 -10.69 4.92 18.01
CA PHE A 61 -10.08 3.76 17.35
C PHE A 61 -10.79 3.43 16.03
N GLY A 62 -12.12 3.48 15.98
CA GLY A 62 -12.89 3.29 14.75
C GLY A 62 -12.53 4.31 13.67
N GLU A 63 -12.42 5.58 14.04
CA GLU A 63 -12.01 6.66 13.12
C GLU A 63 -10.55 6.50 12.64
N GLN A 64 -9.65 6.08 13.53
CA GLN A 64 -8.26 5.78 13.18
C GLN A 64 -8.14 4.59 12.22
N VAL A 65 -8.92 3.53 12.42
CA VAL A 65 -8.94 2.36 11.51
C VAL A 65 -9.46 2.77 10.14
N LYS A 66 -10.54 3.55 10.08
CA LYS A 66 -11.08 4.08 8.82
C LYS A 66 -10.05 4.93 8.08
N THR A 67 -9.38 5.83 8.79
CA THR A 67 -8.33 6.69 8.21
C THR A 67 -7.17 5.87 7.67
N LYS A 68 -6.69 4.86 8.42
CA LYS A 68 -5.63 3.96 7.95
C LYS A 68 -6.05 3.16 6.73
N TYR A 69 -7.29 2.70 6.66
CA TYR A 69 -7.83 1.99 5.50
C TYR A 69 -7.86 2.89 4.25
N ASP A 70 -8.34 4.12 4.39
CA ASP A 70 -8.38 5.09 3.28
C ASP A 70 -6.98 5.45 2.79
N MET A 71 -5.99 5.57 3.70
CA MET A 71 -4.59 5.74 3.32
C MET A 71 -4.06 4.57 2.50
N ILE A 72 -4.30 3.32 2.93
CA ILE A 72 -3.90 2.12 2.19
C ILE A 72 -4.53 2.12 0.79
N LYS A 73 -5.82 2.44 0.69
CA LYS A 73 -6.53 2.52 -0.59
C LYS A 73 -5.91 3.57 -1.52
N ASN A 74 -5.56 4.74 -0.99
CA ASN A 74 -4.92 5.80 -1.78
C ASN A 74 -3.51 5.41 -2.23
N ILE A 75 -2.72 4.77 -1.34
CA ILE A 75 -1.39 4.25 -1.69
C ILE A 75 -1.49 3.22 -2.80
N ASN A 76 -2.45 2.30 -2.71
CA ASN A 76 -2.66 1.28 -3.75
C ASN A 76 -3.01 1.92 -5.10
N ALA A 77 -3.93 2.90 -5.11
CA ALA A 77 -4.27 3.64 -6.32
C ALA A 77 -3.08 4.43 -6.91
N GLN A 78 -2.17 4.94 -6.08
CA GLN A 78 -0.95 5.58 -6.56
C GLN A 78 0.05 4.58 -7.15
N LEU A 79 0.16 3.39 -6.57
CA LEU A 79 0.98 2.29 -7.11
C LEU A 79 0.47 1.85 -8.49
N ASP A 80 -0.84 1.65 -8.63
CA ASP A 80 -1.45 1.27 -9.92
C ASP A 80 -1.16 2.32 -11.00
N ARG A 81 -1.36 3.62 -10.70
CA ARG A 81 -1.02 4.70 -11.63
C ARG A 81 0.45 4.72 -12.02
N ARG A 82 1.35 4.41 -11.08
CA ARG A 82 2.79 4.33 -11.35
C ARG A 82 3.10 3.15 -12.27
N ILE A 83 2.51 1.99 -12.03
CA ILE A 83 2.65 0.80 -12.89
C ILE A 83 2.20 1.13 -14.31
N ASP A 84 1.02 1.73 -14.47
CA ASP A 84 0.49 2.12 -15.78
C ASP A 84 1.43 3.11 -16.49
N SER A 85 1.93 4.12 -15.77
CA SER A 85 2.85 5.11 -16.33
C SER A 85 4.16 4.47 -16.81
N ILE A 86 4.68 3.50 -16.06
CA ILE A 86 5.89 2.76 -16.41
C ILE A 86 5.65 1.90 -17.64
N ASN A 87 4.52 1.18 -17.71
CA ASN A 87 4.16 0.38 -18.88
C ASN A 87 4.05 1.24 -20.15
N VAL A 88 3.44 2.42 -20.05
CA VAL A 88 3.37 3.36 -21.18
C VAL A 88 4.76 3.84 -21.60
N LEU A 89 5.63 4.16 -20.65
CA LEU A 89 7.00 4.57 -20.94
C LEU A 89 7.82 3.44 -21.57
N LEU A 90 7.67 2.22 -21.08
CA LEU A 90 8.34 1.03 -21.62
C LEU A 90 7.90 0.76 -23.06
N SER A 91 6.59 0.78 -23.31
CA SER A 91 6.03 0.64 -24.67
C SER A 91 6.56 1.71 -25.62
N ARG A 92 6.68 2.97 -25.17
CA ARG A 92 7.28 4.04 -25.98
C ARG A 92 8.76 3.81 -26.25
N ALA A 93 9.53 3.35 -25.26
CA ALA A 93 10.94 3.03 -25.42
C ALA A 93 11.14 1.89 -26.43
N ASP A 94 10.31 0.84 -26.38
CA ASP A 94 10.34 -0.27 -27.34
C ASP A 94 10.06 0.18 -28.77
N ILE A 95 9.10 1.09 -28.97
CA ILE A 95 8.80 1.67 -30.29
C ILE A 95 10.00 2.47 -30.81
N ILE A 96 10.65 3.27 -29.96
CA ILE A 96 11.83 4.06 -30.33
C ILE A 96 13.00 3.16 -30.69
N LEU A 97 13.26 2.11 -29.89
CA LEU A 97 14.30 1.11 -30.19
C LEU A 97 14.04 0.42 -31.52
N SER A 98 12.82 -0.06 -31.74
CA SER A 98 12.41 -0.73 -32.99
C SER A 98 12.54 0.19 -34.21
N TYR A 99 12.25 1.49 -34.05
CA TYR A 99 12.43 2.48 -35.11
C TYR A 99 13.91 2.74 -35.40
N ASN A 100 14.74 2.82 -34.36
CA ASN A 100 16.16 3.10 -34.51
C ASN A 100 16.92 1.91 -35.10
N GLU A 101 16.56 0.67 -34.74
CA GLU A 101 17.09 -0.55 -35.39
C GLU A 101 16.77 -0.54 -36.89
N LYS A 102 15.52 -0.27 -37.28
CA LYS A 102 15.11 -0.17 -38.70
C LYS A 102 15.78 0.98 -39.44
N LYS A 103 16.13 2.07 -38.75
CA LYS A 103 16.81 3.23 -39.33
C LYS A 103 18.31 2.97 -39.49
N ALA A 104 18.95 2.33 -38.52
CA ALA A 104 20.36 1.93 -38.61
C ALA A 104 20.58 0.95 -39.77
N ASP A 105 19.66 -0.01 -39.97
CA ASP A 105 19.72 -0.97 -41.07
C ASP A 105 19.52 -0.32 -42.45
N ARG A 106 18.79 0.80 -42.51
CA ARG A 106 18.55 1.57 -43.74
C ARG A 106 19.54 2.69 -44.00
N ALA A 107 20.30 3.16 -43.00
CA ALA A 107 21.24 4.27 -43.16
C ALA A 107 22.54 3.86 -43.86
N ASP A 108 22.93 2.58 -43.75
CA ASP A 108 24.20 2.08 -44.29
C ASP A 108 24.13 1.71 -45.79
N GLN A 109 22.92 1.51 -46.34
CA GLN A 109 22.71 1.21 -47.76
C GLN A 109 22.79 2.43 -48.72
N PRO A 110 22.14 3.58 -48.48
CA PRO A 110 22.16 4.69 -49.42
C PRO A 110 23.54 5.34 -49.50
N ALA A 111 24.26 5.48 -48.38
CA ALA A 111 25.60 6.07 -48.36
C ALA A 111 26.63 5.25 -49.15
N LYS A 112 26.61 3.92 -49.03
CA LYS A 112 27.45 3.02 -49.84
C LYS A 112 27.10 3.08 -51.32
N SER A 113 25.81 3.17 -51.66
CA SER A 113 25.36 3.24 -53.06
C SER A 113 25.81 4.53 -53.77
N ILE A 114 25.84 5.66 -53.06
CA ILE A 114 26.27 6.96 -53.61
C ILE A 114 27.79 6.98 -53.82
N LEU A 115 28.56 6.48 -52.84
CA LEU A 115 30.03 6.37 -52.97
C LEU A 115 30.45 5.48 -54.13
N LEU A 116 29.75 4.37 -54.37
CA LEU A 116 30.03 3.49 -55.50
C LEU A 116 29.78 4.18 -56.84
N LYS A 117 28.66 4.90 -56.98
CA LYS A 117 28.35 5.67 -58.20
C LYS A 117 29.36 6.79 -58.47
N GLN A 118 29.79 7.49 -57.43
CA GLN A 118 30.82 8.53 -57.55
C GLN A 118 32.16 7.95 -58.01
N LYS A 119 32.57 6.81 -57.44
CA LYS A 119 33.80 6.12 -57.85
C LYS A 119 33.75 5.65 -59.31
N GLU A 120 32.59 5.20 -59.78
CA GLU A 120 32.39 4.75 -61.16
C GLU A 120 32.41 5.92 -62.16
N ILE A 121 31.87 7.09 -61.79
CA ILE A 121 31.96 8.33 -62.59
C ILE A 121 33.42 8.76 -62.77
N VAL A 122 34.20 8.78 -61.68
CA VAL A 122 35.63 9.15 -61.71
C VAL A 122 36.47 8.15 -62.51
N ASP A 123 36.18 6.85 -62.41
CA ASP A 123 36.87 5.81 -63.19
C ASP A 123 36.61 5.97 -64.70
N LEU A 124 35.38 6.30 -65.11
CA LEU A 124 35.05 6.53 -66.52
C LEU A 124 35.68 7.82 -67.08
N ASP A 125 35.74 8.89 -66.30
CA ASP A 125 36.44 10.13 -66.68
C ASP A 125 37.95 9.89 -66.84
N SER A 126 38.56 9.13 -65.92
CA SER A 126 39.98 8.77 -66.02
C SER A 126 40.32 7.90 -67.25
N LYS A 127 39.31 7.25 -67.85
CA LYS A 127 39.42 6.49 -69.11
C LYS A 127 39.22 7.36 -70.36
N GLY A 128 39.00 8.67 -70.19
CA GLY A 128 38.84 9.64 -71.27
C GLY A 128 37.43 9.72 -71.85
N CYS A 129 36.41 9.20 -71.14
CA CYS A 129 35.01 9.36 -71.56
C CYS A 129 34.52 10.78 -71.27
N ASP A 130 33.80 11.38 -72.21
CA ASP A 130 33.22 12.72 -72.03
C ASP A 130 31.99 12.68 -71.10
N VAL A 131 31.65 13.82 -70.50
CA VAL A 131 30.53 13.98 -69.54
C VAL A 131 29.20 13.46 -70.11
N ASP A 132 28.98 13.67 -71.40
CA ASP A 132 27.79 13.20 -72.10
C ASP A 132 27.73 11.68 -72.26
N GLU A 133 28.89 11.04 -72.44
CA GLU A 133 29.05 9.60 -72.58
C GLU A 133 28.89 8.89 -71.23
N ILE A 134 29.44 9.47 -70.16
CA ILE A 134 29.28 8.99 -68.78
C ILE A 134 27.82 9.07 -68.34
N ALA A 135 27.15 10.20 -68.62
CA ALA A 135 25.73 10.40 -68.31
C ALA A 135 24.84 9.39 -69.03
N HIS A 136 25.14 9.08 -70.29
CA HIS A 136 24.39 8.08 -71.06
C HIS A 136 24.65 6.65 -70.55
N ARG A 137 25.90 6.32 -70.22
CA ARG A 137 26.30 4.97 -69.79
C ARG A 137 25.83 4.61 -68.39
N LEU A 138 25.81 5.58 -67.47
CA LEU A 138 25.34 5.39 -66.10
C LEU A 138 23.84 5.70 -65.94
N LEU A 139 23.17 6.21 -66.98
CA LEU A 139 21.78 6.66 -66.96
C LEU A 139 21.54 7.73 -65.87
N ILE A 140 22.51 8.62 -65.69
CA ILE A 140 22.54 9.69 -64.68
C ILE A 140 22.45 11.05 -65.39
N PRO A 141 21.77 12.07 -64.81
CA PRO A 141 21.71 13.40 -65.42
C PRO A 141 23.10 14.01 -65.63
N LYS A 142 23.31 14.66 -66.78
CA LYS A 142 24.56 15.37 -67.10
C LYS A 142 24.98 16.36 -66.01
N GLY A 143 24.00 16.98 -65.33
CA GLY A 143 24.26 17.90 -64.22
C GLY A 143 24.84 17.24 -62.97
N GLU A 144 24.58 15.95 -62.73
CA GLU A 144 25.12 15.21 -61.59
C GLU A 144 26.54 14.69 -61.89
N VAL A 145 26.83 14.29 -63.13
CA VAL A 145 28.19 13.95 -63.58
C VAL A 145 29.12 15.17 -63.49
N LYS A 146 28.67 16.34 -63.98
CA LYS A 146 29.42 17.61 -63.91
C LYS A 146 29.62 18.15 -62.49
N LEU A 147 28.85 17.68 -61.51
CA LEU A 147 29.01 18.08 -60.12
C LEU A 147 30.10 17.27 -59.41
N ILE A 148 30.41 16.08 -59.91
CA ILE A 148 31.35 15.12 -59.31
C ILE A 148 32.76 15.27 -59.92
N LEU A 149 32.85 15.64 -61.20
CA LEU A 149 34.10 15.96 -61.92
C LEU A 149 34.48 17.44 -61.75
#